data_AF-A0A2W4L5J3-F1
#
_entry.id   AF-A0A2W4L5J3-F1
#
_cell.length_a   1.000
_cell.length_b   1.000
_cell.length_c   1.000
_cell.angle_alpha   90.00
_cell.angle_beta   90.00
_cell.angle_gamma   90.00
#
_symmetry.space_group_name_H-M   'P 1'
#
loop_
_entity.id
_entity.type
_entity.pdbx_description
1 polymer ?
#
loop_
_entity_poly.entity_id
_entity_poly.type
_entity_poly.pdbx_seq_one_letter_code
_entity_poly.pdbx_strand_id
1 'polypeptide(L)'
;MDCCPPDVLTSADETALRELVRYLDSHGVRAITLVADATPRGRAAGTVVRSEAARAGIRVLSGPARQSALVIVSGWRTAHQTAVRAAKEQLEAPTYIRGIYLAPWLLNEPIATSVASASVPLRFDPREPAAIDFTVRIGDAFGGQRPSVGAYREYLRANGLPEQGPLRVFAVAQVSVMSMPPGAEHAPGMAPPGEGPGHWIARATVVPVSLPLADADG
;
A
#
# COMPACT_ATOMS: atom_id res chain seq x y z
N MET A 1 6.23 -29.73 -4.72
CA MET A 1 4.92 -29.08 -4.53
C MET A 1 5.22 -27.62 -4.33
N ASP A 2 5.28 -26.91 -5.46
CA ASP A 2 5.76 -25.54 -5.49
C ASP A 2 4.62 -24.63 -5.04
N CYS A 3 4.65 -24.23 -3.77
CA CYS A 3 3.82 -23.14 -3.30
C CYS A 3 4.24 -21.89 -4.05
N CYS A 4 3.32 -21.28 -4.81
CA CYS A 4 3.56 -19.96 -5.35
C CYS A 4 3.85 -19.02 -4.16
N PRO A 5 5.00 -18.31 -4.14
CA PRO A 5 5.32 -17.32 -3.12
C PRO A 5 4.19 -16.30 -2.79
N PRO A 6 3.29 -15.92 -3.74
CA PRO A 6 2.13 -15.09 -3.42
C PRO A 6 1.03 -15.74 -2.56
N ASP A 7 1.08 -17.04 -2.25
CA ASP A 7 0.00 -17.74 -1.56
C ASP A 7 0.10 -17.72 -0.03
N VAL A 8 1.29 -17.48 0.53
CA VAL A 8 1.51 -17.51 1.98
C VAL A 8 1.64 -16.09 2.54
N LEU A 9 1.12 -15.85 3.74
CA LEU A 9 1.38 -14.63 4.50
C LEU A 9 2.76 -14.73 5.14
N THR A 10 3.66 -13.80 4.81
CA THR A 10 5.01 -13.78 5.39
C THR A 10 4.97 -13.25 6.83
N SER A 11 5.98 -13.58 7.65
CA SER A 11 6.11 -13.02 9.01
C SER A 11 6.27 -11.50 9.01
N ALA A 12 6.97 -10.95 8.00
CA ALA A 12 7.12 -9.52 7.80
C ALA A 12 5.78 -8.84 7.52
N ASP A 13 4.95 -9.44 6.64
CA ASP A 13 3.61 -8.93 6.34
C ASP A 13 2.66 -9.08 7.54
N GLU A 14 2.71 -10.19 8.26
CA GLU A 14 1.96 -10.37 9.49
C GLU A 14 2.29 -9.27 10.51
N THR A 15 3.57 -9.02 10.76
CA THR A 15 4.02 -7.95 11.66
C THR A 15 3.53 -6.58 11.19
N ALA A 16 3.65 -6.30 9.88
CA ALA A 16 3.16 -5.05 9.30
C ALA A 16 1.65 -4.83 9.49
N LEU A 17 0.85 -5.90 9.41
CA LEU A 17 -0.59 -5.83 9.66
C LEU A 17 -0.91 -5.62 11.14
N ARG A 18 -0.17 -6.26 12.06
CA ARG A 18 -0.37 -6.04 13.50
C ARG A 18 -0.07 -4.60 13.89
N GLU A 19 1.07 -4.08 13.44
CA GLU A 19 1.48 -2.71 13.71
C GLU A 19 0.57 -1.67 13.03
N LEU A 20 0.03 -1.98 11.85
CA LEU A 20 -1.00 -1.14 11.24
C LEU A 20 -2.24 -1.04 12.14
N VAL A 21 -2.71 -2.14 12.72
CA VAL A 21 -3.88 -2.10 13.62
C VAL A 21 -3.58 -1.32 14.90
N ARG A 22 -2.38 -1.47 15.47
CA ARG A 22 -1.93 -0.68 16.63
C ARG A 22 -1.83 0.81 16.32
N TYR A 23 -1.31 1.14 15.14
CA TYR A 23 -1.31 2.51 14.63
C TYR A 23 -2.74 3.07 14.52
N LEU A 24 -3.70 2.29 14.01
CA LEU A 24 -5.10 2.74 13.94
C LEU A 24 -5.69 2.99 15.34
N ASP A 25 -5.40 2.14 16.33
CA ASP A 25 -5.85 2.34 17.71
C ASP A 25 -5.28 3.63 18.32
N SER A 26 -3.97 3.86 18.18
CA SER A 26 -3.31 5.06 18.71
C SER A 26 -3.82 6.36 18.09
N HIS A 27 -4.42 6.28 16.89
CA HIS A 27 -5.07 7.38 16.19
C HIS A 27 -6.60 7.45 16.42
N GLY A 28 -7.11 6.69 17.41
CA GLY A 28 -8.49 6.76 17.86
C GLY A 28 -9.50 6.12 16.89
N VAL A 29 -9.06 5.21 16.02
CA VAL A 29 -9.96 4.44 15.16
C VAL A 29 -10.70 3.41 16.02
N ARG A 30 -12.04 3.47 16.01
CA ARG A 30 -12.90 2.56 16.80
C ARG A 30 -13.67 1.54 15.96
N ALA A 31 -13.55 1.62 14.63
CA ALA A 31 -14.13 0.65 13.72
C ALA A 31 -13.28 0.49 12.45
N ILE A 32 -13.15 -0.76 11.98
CA ILE A 32 -12.51 -1.13 10.72
C ILE A 32 -13.54 -1.86 9.85
N THR A 33 -13.74 -1.40 8.62
CA THR A 33 -14.34 -2.23 7.56
C THR A 33 -13.22 -3.05 6.94
N LEU A 34 -13.22 -4.36 7.16
CA LEU A 34 -12.15 -5.26 6.72
C LEU A 34 -12.54 -5.99 5.44
N VAL A 35 -11.69 -5.90 4.42
CA VAL A 35 -11.83 -6.65 3.17
C VAL A 35 -10.69 -7.67 3.06
N ALA A 36 -11.07 -8.94 3.15
CA ALA A 36 -10.24 -10.09 2.87
C ALA A 36 -10.92 -10.95 1.80
N ASP A 37 -10.22 -11.93 1.23
CA ASP A 37 -10.81 -12.89 0.30
C ASP A 37 -10.49 -14.34 0.67
N ALA A 38 -10.96 -15.26 -0.17
CA ALA A 38 -10.80 -16.68 0.04
C ALA A 38 -9.40 -17.22 -0.29
N THR A 39 -8.43 -16.38 -0.69
CA THR A 39 -7.05 -16.85 -0.91
C THR A 39 -6.41 -17.25 0.43
N PRO A 40 -5.44 -18.19 0.45
CA PRO A 40 -4.78 -18.58 1.70
C PRO A 40 -4.15 -17.38 2.43
N ARG A 41 -3.41 -16.52 1.71
CA ARG A 41 -2.88 -15.24 2.22
C ARG A 41 -4.00 -14.33 2.75
N GLY A 42 -5.06 -14.12 1.98
CA GLY A 42 -6.17 -13.23 2.36
C GLY A 42 -6.90 -13.69 3.62
N ARG A 43 -7.13 -15.01 3.76
CA ARG A 43 -7.70 -15.58 5.00
C ARG A 43 -6.77 -15.39 6.19
N ALA A 44 -5.48 -15.72 6.04
CA ALA A 44 -4.49 -15.56 7.11
C ALA A 44 -4.39 -14.10 7.55
N ALA A 45 -4.24 -13.16 6.61
CA ALA A 45 -4.18 -11.73 6.88
C ALA A 45 -5.45 -11.20 7.54
N GLY A 46 -6.62 -11.65 7.08
CA GLY A 46 -7.89 -11.31 7.69
C GLY A 46 -8.00 -11.81 9.14
N THR A 47 -7.45 -12.98 9.46
CA THR A 47 -7.37 -13.48 10.85
C THR A 47 -6.46 -12.61 11.71
N VAL A 48 -5.28 -12.21 11.21
CA VAL A 48 -4.36 -11.33 11.93
C VAL A 48 -5.03 -9.99 12.27
N VAL A 49 -5.64 -9.33 11.27
CA VAL A 49 -6.30 -8.03 11.48
C VAL A 49 -7.47 -8.14 12.46
N ARG A 50 -8.30 -9.18 12.37
CA ARG A 50 -9.41 -9.39 13.32
C ARG A 50 -8.91 -9.65 14.75
N SER A 51 -7.86 -10.46 14.89
CA SER A 51 -7.28 -10.79 16.19
C SER A 51 -6.69 -9.56 16.88
N GLU A 52 -5.92 -8.75 16.16
CA GLU A 52 -5.37 -7.51 16.72
C GLU A 52 -6.46 -6.45 16.96
N ALA A 53 -7.45 -6.33 16.08
CA ALA A 53 -8.55 -5.41 16.28
C ALA A 53 -9.34 -5.76 17.55
N ALA A 54 -9.55 -7.05 17.82
CA ALA A 54 -10.18 -7.51 19.06
C ALA A 54 -9.34 -7.15 20.30
N ARG A 55 -8.01 -7.30 20.24
CA ARG A 55 -7.09 -6.90 21.32
C ARG A 55 -7.13 -5.39 21.60
N ALA A 56 -7.26 -4.58 20.55
CA ALA A 56 -7.33 -3.12 20.63
C ALA A 56 -8.76 -2.58 20.88
N GLY A 57 -9.78 -3.44 21.01
CA GLY A 57 -11.17 -3.02 21.16
C GLY A 57 -11.76 -2.31 19.93
N ILE A 58 -11.18 -2.53 18.75
CA ILE A 58 -11.66 -1.98 17.47
C ILE A 58 -12.73 -2.92 16.89
N ARG A 59 -13.91 -2.39 16.57
CA ARG A 59 -14.99 -3.17 15.96
C ARG A 59 -14.67 -3.46 14.50
N VAL A 60 -14.74 -4.73 14.09
CA VAL A 60 -14.65 -5.12 12.68
C VAL A 60 -16.04 -5.20 12.07
N LEU A 61 -16.28 -4.44 11.01
CA LEU A 61 -17.56 -4.30 10.32
C LEU A 61 -17.56 -5.11 9.01
N SER A 62 -18.73 -5.63 8.64
CA SER A 62 -18.95 -6.38 7.40
C SER A 62 -19.30 -5.51 6.19
N GLY A 63 -19.50 -4.21 6.38
CA GLY A 63 -19.92 -3.30 5.31
C GLY A 63 -19.38 -1.87 5.46
N PRO A 64 -19.65 -1.02 4.46
CA PRO A 64 -19.26 0.39 4.48
C PRO A 64 -19.82 1.10 5.71
N ALA A 65 -19.00 1.93 6.35
CA ALA A 65 -19.43 2.78 7.45
C ALA A 65 -18.73 4.13 7.42
N ARG A 66 -19.44 5.17 7.84
CA ARG A 66 -18.90 6.54 7.88
C ARG A 66 -17.70 6.65 8.82
N GLN A 67 -17.84 6.23 10.07
CA GLN A 67 -16.82 6.36 11.10
C GLN A 67 -15.83 5.18 11.17
N SER A 68 -15.60 4.47 10.07
CA SER A 68 -14.60 3.38 10.01
C SER A 68 -13.36 3.77 9.22
N ALA A 69 -12.29 2.98 9.39
CA ALA A 69 -11.21 2.88 8.41
C ALA A 69 -11.51 1.70 7.49
N LEU A 70 -11.17 1.80 6.20
CA LEU A 70 -11.19 0.66 5.28
C LEU A 70 -9.83 -0.02 5.30
N VAL A 71 -9.76 -1.32 5.59
CA VAL A 71 -8.51 -2.10 5.59
C VAL A 71 -8.65 -3.23 4.57
N ILE A 72 -7.80 -3.22 3.53
CA ILE A 72 -7.84 -4.18 2.42
C ILE A 72 -6.62 -5.10 2.50
N VAL A 73 -6.87 -6.39 2.71
CA VAL A 73 -5.86 -7.45 2.85
C VAL A 73 -6.14 -8.66 1.93
N SER A 74 -6.87 -8.42 0.85
CA SER A 74 -7.22 -9.45 -0.14
C SER A 74 -6.10 -9.65 -1.19
N GLY A 75 -6.34 -10.53 -2.16
CA GLY A 75 -5.62 -10.55 -3.43
C GLY A 75 -5.94 -9.34 -4.32
N TRP A 76 -5.15 -9.19 -5.38
CA TRP A 76 -5.13 -8.00 -6.25
C TRP A 76 -6.50 -7.67 -6.87
N ARG A 77 -7.17 -8.65 -7.48
CA ARG A 77 -8.47 -8.44 -8.14
C ARG A 77 -9.53 -7.89 -7.19
N THR A 78 -9.67 -8.51 -6.02
CA THR A 78 -10.63 -8.10 -4.99
C THR A 78 -10.29 -6.71 -4.45
N ALA A 79 -9.01 -6.42 -4.26
CA ALA A 79 -8.55 -5.13 -3.74
C ALA A 79 -8.81 -3.99 -4.74
N HIS A 80 -8.52 -4.20 -6.02
CA HIS A 80 -8.83 -3.23 -7.08
C HIS A 80 -10.34 -2.94 -7.17
N GLN A 81 -11.17 -3.98 -7.21
CA GLN A 81 -12.64 -3.82 -7.24
C GLN A 81 -13.15 -3.07 -6.01
N THR A 82 -12.57 -3.35 -4.84
CA THR A 82 -12.92 -2.67 -3.58
C THR A 82 -12.49 -1.20 -3.61
N ALA A 83 -11.29 -0.88 -4.08
CA ALA A 83 -10.79 0.49 -4.16
C ALA A 83 -11.66 1.34 -5.11
N VAL A 84 -11.98 0.82 -6.30
CA VAL A 84 -12.89 1.48 -7.26
C VAL A 84 -14.27 1.71 -6.63
N ARG A 85 -14.80 0.72 -5.91
CA ARG A 85 -16.08 0.85 -5.21
C ARG A 85 -16.02 1.90 -4.11
N ALA A 86 -14.98 1.89 -3.27
CA ALA A 86 -14.80 2.87 -2.20
C ALA A 86 -14.71 4.30 -2.74
N ALA A 87 -14.01 4.50 -3.86
CA ALA A 87 -13.95 5.81 -4.52
C ALA A 87 -15.35 6.30 -4.96
N LYS A 88 -16.17 5.41 -5.53
CA LYS A 88 -17.56 5.75 -5.89
C LYS A 88 -18.41 6.06 -4.66
N GLU A 89 -18.33 5.22 -3.62
CA GLU A 89 -19.07 5.41 -2.37
C GLU A 89 -18.72 6.76 -1.72
N GLN A 90 -17.46 7.18 -1.76
CA GLN A 90 -17.00 8.47 -1.21
C GLN A 90 -17.51 9.69 -1.97
N LEU A 91 -17.87 9.57 -3.26
CA LEU A 91 -18.51 10.64 -4.02
C LEU A 91 -19.98 10.83 -3.62
N GLU A 92 -20.66 9.74 -3.24
CA GLU A 92 -22.08 9.78 -2.86
C GLU A 92 -22.26 10.14 -1.38
N ALA A 93 -21.44 9.57 -0.50
CA ALA A 93 -21.47 9.82 0.93
C ALA A 93 -20.08 9.68 1.57
N PRO A 94 -19.75 10.49 2.59
CA PRO A 94 -18.47 10.36 3.29
C PRO A 94 -18.40 9.04 4.05
N THR A 95 -17.83 8.02 3.41
CA THR A 95 -17.51 6.70 3.95
C THR A 95 -16.02 6.60 4.22
N TYR A 96 -15.64 5.77 5.20
CA TYR A 96 -14.25 5.53 5.57
C TYR A 96 -13.47 6.79 6.00
N ILE A 97 -14.09 7.68 6.79
CA ILE A 97 -13.47 8.97 7.16
C ILE A 97 -12.17 8.82 7.95
N ARG A 98 -11.86 7.61 8.45
CA ARG A 98 -10.60 7.29 9.14
C ARG A 98 -9.49 6.82 8.20
N GLY A 99 -9.73 6.82 6.89
CA GLY A 99 -8.75 6.50 5.85
C GLY A 99 -8.94 5.12 5.23
N ILE A 100 -8.23 4.91 4.12
CA ILE A 100 -8.15 3.65 3.38
C ILE A 100 -6.72 3.12 3.54
N TYR A 101 -6.60 1.88 3.98
CA TYR A 101 -5.33 1.22 4.27
C TYR A 101 -5.20 -0.07 3.46
N LEU A 102 -4.06 -0.24 2.83
CA LEU A 102 -3.73 -1.37 1.98
C LEU A 102 -2.69 -2.25 2.68
N ALA A 103 -2.78 -3.56 2.49
CA ALA A 103 -1.69 -4.45 2.82
C ALA A 103 -0.42 -4.13 2.02
N PRO A 104 0.80 -4.44 2.53
CA PRO A 104 2.06 -4.11 1.86
C PRO A 104 2.13 -4.58 0.41
N TRP A 105 1.68 -5.81 0.13
CA TRP A 105 1.72 -6.40 -1.22
C TRP A 105 0.72 -5.78 -2.22
N LEU A 106 -0.19 -4.93 -1.74
CA LEU A 106 -1.18 -4.24 -2.58
C LEU A 106 -0.70 -2.87 -3.05
N LEU A 107 0.52 -2.45 -2.70
CA LEU A 107 1.15 -1.26 -3.28
C LEU A 107 1.53 -1.53 -4.74
N ASN A 108 0.57 -1.26 -5.63
CA ASN A 108 0.72 -1.24 -7.08
C ASN A 108 -0.19 -0.15 -7.66
N GLU A 109 0.18 0.30 -8.86
CA GLU A 109 -0.44 1.46 -9.51
C GLU A 109 -1.97 1.32 -9.65
N PRO A 110 -2.54 0.25 -10.25
CA PRO A 110 -3.99 0.16 -10.44
C PRO A 110 -4.81 0.32 -9.16
N ILE A 111 -4.33 -0.21 -8.04
CA ILE A 111 -5.03 -0.09 -6.75
C ILE A 111 -4.81 1.29 -6.14
N ALA A 112 -3.56 1.73 -6.08
CA ALA A 112 -3.21 2.97 -5.40
C ALA A 112 -3.80 4.21 -6.09
N THR A 113 -4.00 4.17 -7.41
CA THR A 113 -4.60 5.26 -8.19
C THR A 113 -6.12 5.12 -8.35
N SER A 114 -6.75 4.11 -7.75
CA SER A 114 -8.22 3.96 -7.79
C SER A 114 -8.95 4.85 -6.78
N VAL A 115 -8.24 5.34 -5.76
CA VAL A 115 -8.76 6.21 -4.70
C VAL A 115 -7.90 7.47 -4.60
N ALA A 116 -8.48 8.56 -4.12
CA ALA A 116 -7.76 9.84 -4.00
C ALA A 116 -6.53 9.74 -3.09
N SER A 117 -6.64 8.95 -2.01
CA SER A 117 -5.52 8.61 -1.14
C SER A 117 -5.71 7.24 -0.50
N ALA A 118 -4.59 6.54 -0.31
CA ALA A 118 -4.51 5.31 0.47
C ALA A 118 -3.26 5.36 1.34
N SER A 119 -3.22 4.54 2.38
CA SER A 119 -2.05 4.37 3.24
C SER A 119 -1.58 2.92 3.22
N VAL A 120 -0.27 2.68 3.30
CA VAL A 120 0.32 1.34 3.27
C VAL A 120 1.46 1.26 4.28
N PRO A 121 1.54 0.20 5.11
CA PRO A 121 2.69 -0.02 5.97
C PRO A 121 3.85 -0.62 5.16
N LEU A 122 5.02 0.01 5.16
CA LEU A 122 6.24 -0.44 4.48
C LEU A 122 7.44 -0.35 5.41
N ARG A 123 8.39 -1.27 5.25
CA ARG A 123 9.68 -1.20 5.95
C ARG A 123 10.68 -0.28 5.24
N PHE A 124 10.64 -0.23 3.91
CA PHE A 124 11.50 0.62 3.10
C PHE A 124 10.80 1.94 2.70
N ASP A 125 11.58 2.99 2.44
CA ASP A 125 11.09 4.19 1.76
C ASP A 125 11.27 4.02 0.25
N PRO A 126 10.20 4.11 -0.58
CA PRO A 126 10.32 4.01 -2.03
C PRO A 126 11.20 5.08 -2.69
N ARG A 127 11.63 6.09 -1.93
CA ARG A 127 12.51 7.19 -2.37
C ARG A 127 13.96 7.00 -1.96
N GLU A 128 14.28 5.93 -1.22
CA GLU A 128 15.66 5.59 -0.87
C GLU A 128 16.43 5.06 -2.09
N PRO A 129 17.77 5.25 -2.15
CA PRO A 129 18.57 4.87 -3.31
C PRO A 129 18.39 3.42 -3.77
N ALA A 130 18.28 2.47 -2.84
CA ALA A 130 18.10 1.05 -3.17
C ALA A 130 16.74 0.76 -3.85
N ALA A 131 15.67 1.43 -3.41
CA ALA A 131 14.36 1.30 -4.02
C ALA A 131 14.33 1.94 -5.42
N ILE A 132 14.95 3.11 -5.58
CA ILE A 132 15.09 3.78 -6.87
C ILE A 132 15.87 2.89 -7.86
N ASP A 133 17.05 2.40 -7.45
CA ASP A 133 17.89 1.51 -8.28
C ASP A 133 17.10 0.26 -8.72
N PHE A 134 16.32 -0.35 -7.83
CA PHE A 134 15.42 -1.45 -8.19
C PHE A 134 14.41 -1.05 -9.27
N THR A 135 13.74 0.10 -9.14
CA THR A 135 12.75 0.53 -10.14
C THR A 135 13.36 0.76 -11.53
N VAL A 136 14.62 1.24 -11.59
CA VAL A 136 15.36 1.39 -12.85
C VAL A 136 15.65 0.02 -13.45
N ARG A 137 16.24 -0.89 -12.65
CA ARG A 137 16.61 -2.23 -13.11
C ARG A 137 15.44 -3.06 -13.61
N ILE A 138 14.30 -3.03 -12.91
CA ILE A 138 13.12 -3.78 -13.35
C ILE A 138 12.51 -3.17 -14.63
N GLY A 139 12.56 -1.85 -14.77
CA GLY A 139 12.16 -1.14 -15.98
C GLY A 139 13.01 -1.55 -17.18
N ASP A 140 14.33 -1.55 -17.02
CA ASP A 140 15.28 -1.91 -18.08
C ASP A 140 15.20 -3.39 -18.45
N ALA A 141 15.08 -4.29 -17.47
CA ALA A 141 15.08 -5.73 -17.70
C ALA A 141 13.77 -6.26 -18.29
N PHE A 142 12.63 -5.63 -17.99
CA PHE A 142 11.29 -6.15 -18.33
C PHE A 142 10.42 -5.14 -19.09
N GLY A 143 11.03 -4.22 -19.83
CA GLY A 143 10.31 -3.34 -20.76
C GLY A 143 9.30 -2.40 -20.09
N GLY A 144 9.69 -1.80 -18.96
CA GLY A 144 8.85 -0.86 -18.21
C GLY A 144 7.89 -1.51 -17.22
N GLN A 145 8.12 -2.77 -16.84
CA GLN A 145 7.34 -3.42 -15.79
C GLN A 145 7.39 -2.61 -14.48
N ARG A 146 6.22 -2.40 -13.87
CA ARG A 146 6.10 -1.63 -12.63
C ARG A 146 6.63 -2.40 -11.43
N PRO A 147 7.22 -1.72 -10.44
CA PRO A 147 7.71 -2.36 -9.23
C PRO A 147 6.56 -2.95 -8.41
N SER A 148 6.87 -4.02 -7.69
CA SER A 148 5.99 -4.56 -6.65
C SER A 148 6.82 -4.82 -5.39
N VAL A 149 6.18 -4.73 -4.23
CA VAL A 149 6.86 -4.97 -2.94
C VAL A 149 7.47 -6.37 -2.87
N GLY A 150 6.76 -7.38 -3.41
CA GLY A 150 7.28 -8.74 -3.47
C GLY A 150 8.55 -8.86 -4.33
N ALA A 151 8.54 -8.26 -5.53
CA ALA A 151 9.71 -8.29 -6.40
C ALA A 151 10.91 -7.53 -5.80
N TYR A 152 10.66 -6.43 -5.10
CA TYR A 152 11.72 -5.69 -4.41
C TYR A 152 12.33 -6.48 -3.25
N ARG A 153 11.51 -7.15 -2.44
CA ARG A 153 12.02 -8.05 -1.40
C ARG A 153 12.91 -9.15 -1.97
N GLU A 154 12.52 -9.74 -3.10
CA GLU A 154 13.36 -10.74 -3.76
C GLU A 154 14.63 -10.15 -4.36
N TYR A 155 14.56 -8.93 -4.90
CA TYR A 155 15.74 -8.20 -5.32
C TYR A 155 16.73 -7.99 -4.16
N LEU A 156 16.25 -7.53 -3.01
CA LEU A 156 17.09 -7.36 -1.83
C LEU A 156 17.73 -8.68 -1.39
N ARG A 157 16.93 -9.75 -1.29
CA ARG A 157 17.41 -11.09 -0.91
C ARG A 157 18.45 -11.62 -1.89
N ALA A 158 18.22 -11.48 -3.19
CA ALA A 158 19.13 -11.95 -4.24
C ALA A 158 20.48 -11.20 -4.22
N ASN A 159 20.49 -9.94 -3.76
CA ASN A 159 21.69 -9.11 -3.66
C ASN A 159 22.31 -9.09 -2.24
N GLY A 160 21.81 -9.92 -1.32
CA GLY A 160 22.30 -9.93 0.08
C GLY A 160 22.07 -8.62 0.83
N LEU A 161 21.11 -7.81 0.38
CA LEU A 161 20.73 -6.56 1.02
C LEU A 161 19.66 -6.82 2.07
N PRO A 162 19.72 -6.17 3.25
CA PRO A 162 18.68 -6.32 4.25
C PRO A 162 17.37 -5.71 3.77
N GLU A 163 16.24 -6.24 4.24
CA GLU A 163 14.95 -5.55 4.13
C GLU A 163 15.09 -4.24 4.94
N GLN A 164 15.09 -3.11 4.22
CA GLN A 164 15.51 -1.83 4.77
C GLN A 164 14.46 -1.30 5.74
N GLY A 165 14.93 -0.67 6.83
CA GLY A 165 14.22 0.36 7.59
C GLY A 165 13.18 -0.08 8.63
N PRO A 166 12.86 0.81 9.59
CA PRO A 166 11.76 0.60 10.51
C PRO A 166 10.42 0.66 9.75
N LEU A 167 9.46 -0.13 10.21
CA LEU A 167 8.11 -0.11 9.66
C LEU A 167 7.48 1.28 9.85
N ARG A 168 6.96 1.87 8.76
CA ARG A 168 6.26 3.17 8.76
C ARG A 168 5.00 3.07 7.92
N VAL A 169 4.03 3.93 8.21
CA VAL A 169 2.87 4.14 7.34
C VAL A 169 3.23 5.18 6.28
N PHE A 170 3.01 4.82 5.02
CA PHE A 170 3.20 5.70 3.88
C PHE A 170 1.86 6.05 3.27
N ALA A 171 1.62 7.33 3.01
CA ALA A 171 0.51 7.77 2.18
C ALA A 171 0.90 7.65 0.72
N VAL A 172 -0.03 7.12 -0.07
CA VAL A 172 -0.01 7.15 -1.53
C VAL A 172 -1.08 8.12 -1.98
N ALA A 173 -0.64 9.24 -2.54
CA ALA A 173 -1.51 10.32 -2.98
C ALA A 173 -1.34 10.54 -4.47
N GLN A 174 -2.46 10.55 -5.20
CA GLN A 174 -2.44 10.87 -6.63
C GLN A 174 -1.97 12.31 -6.83
N VAL A 175 -1.03 12.49 -7.75
CA VAL A 175 -0.60 13.79 -8.21
C VAL A 175 -1.38 14.10 -9.48
N SER A 176 -2.34 14.99 -9.36
CA SER A 176 -2.98 15.60 -10.53
C SER A 176 -2.30 16.94 -10.80
N VAL A 177 -1.53 16.99 -11.86
CA VAL A 177 -1.01 18.24 -12.42
C VAL A 177 -1.57 18.41 -13.82
N MET A 178 -1.81 19.65 -14.23
CA MET A 178 -2.15 19.95 -15.62
C MET A 178 -0.96 19.57 -16.49
N SER A 179 -1.10 18.51 -17.30
CA SER A 179 -0.08 18.17 -18.30
C SER A 179 -0.02 19.28 -19.34
N MET A 180 1.14 19.94 -19.43
CA MET A 180 1.44 20.86 -20.52
C MET A 180 1.98 20.06 -21.71
N PRO A 181 1.57 20.36 -22.94
CA PRO A 181 2.11 19.67 -24.11
C PRO A 181 3.63 19.90 -24.23
N PRO A 182 4.39 18.90 -24.73
CA PRO A 182 5.80 19.07 -25.03
C PRO A 182 6.02 20.27 -25.96
N GLY A 183 6.83 21.24 -25.55
CA GLY A 183 7.11 22.46 -26.33
C GLY A 183 6.26 23.69 -25.98
N ALA A 184 5.43 23.65 -24.92
CA ALA A 184 4.81 24.85 -24.40
C ALA A 184 5.86 25.85 -23.89
N GLU A 185 5.64 27.14 -24.13
CA GLU A 185 6.58 28.25 -23.88
C GLU A 185 7.06 28.34 -22.41
N HIS A 186 6.28 27.80 -21.48
CA HIS A 186 6.58 27.76 -20.04
C HIS A 186 6.98 26.37 -19.51
N ALA A 187 7.18 25.36 -20.36
CA ALA A 187 7.64 24.03 -19.96
C ALA A 187 8.46 23.29 -21.05
N PRO A 188 9.44 23.92 -21.72
CA PRO A 188 10.27 23.21 -22.69
C PRO A 188 11.13 22.15 -21.99
N GLY A 189 10.99 20.89 -22.39
CA GLY A 189 11.83 19.77 -21.91
C GLY A 189 11.35 19.07 -20.64
N MET A 190 10.18 19.41 -20.08
CA MET A 190 9.60 18.67 -18.96
C MET A 190 9.00 17.35 -19.44
N ALA A 191 9.49 16.23 -18.89
CA ALA A 191 8.86 14.92 -19.07
C ALA A 191 7.41 14.96 -18.53
N PRO A 192 6.47 14.25 -19.17
CA PRO A 192 5.11 14.18 -18.68
C PRO A 192 5.07 13.71 -17.21
N PRO A 193 4.20 14.31 -16.37
CA PRO A 193 4.11 13.99 -14.96
C PRO A 193 3.84 12.50 -14.72
N GLY A 194 4.68 11.85 -13.91
CA GLY A 194 4.52 10.44 -13.57
C GLY A 194 5.12 9.45 -14.57
N GLU A 195 5.83 9.92 -15.58
CA GLU A 195 6.64 9.08 -16.48
C GLU A 195 8.13 9.36 -16.24
N GLY A 196 8.82 8.38 -15.67
CA GLY A 196 10.26 8.44 -15.44
C GLY A 196 10.79 7.28 -14.59
N PRO A 197 12.05 6.86 -14.80
CA PRO A 197 12.74 5.93 -13.90
C PRO A 197 12.77 6.48 -12.47
N GLY A 198 12.62 5.63 -11.46
CA GLY A 198 12.61 6.04 -10.05
C GLY A 198 11.23 6.19 -9.40
N HIS A 199 10.13 6.15 -10.16
CA HIS A 199 8.78 6.24 -9.61
C HIS A 199 8.19 4.87 -9.26
N TRP A 200 7.84 4.68 -7.99
CA TRP A 200 7.19 3.44 -7.54
C TRP A 200 5.76 3.29 -8.06
N ILE A 201 5.00 4.38 -8.04
CA ILE A 201 3.64 4.46 -8.58
C ILE A 201 3.61 5.62 -9.57
N ALA A 202 3.23 5.36 -10.82
CA ALA A 202 3.08 6.43 -11.79
C ALA A 202 2.01 7.41 -11.33
N ARG A 203 2.28 8.71 -11.49
CA ARG A 203 1.32 9.79 -11.18
C ARG A 203 0.86 9.80 -9.72
N ALA A 204 1.61 9.19 -8.80
CA ALA A 204 1.37 9.29 -7.38
C ALA A 204 2.69 9.50 -6.62
N THR A 205 2.58 10.12 -5.45
CA THR A 205 3.68 10.22 -4.51
C THR A 205 3.48 9.22 -3.39
N VAL A 206 4.58 8.60 -2.95
CA VAL A 206 4.59 7.72 -1.78
C VAL A 206 5.46 8.38 -0.73
N VAL A 207 4.87 8.81 0.38
CA VAL A 207 5.56 9.60 1.41
C VAL A 207 5.24 9.06 2.80
N PRO A 208 6.22 9.02 3.73
CA PRO A 208 5.97 8.58 5.10
C PRO A 208 5.06 9.59 5.80
N VAL A 209 4.03 9.09 6.46
CA VAL A 209 3.08 9.89 7.26
C VAL A 209 3.08 9.49 8.74
N SER A 210 3.89 8.50 9.11
CA SER A 210 4.15 8.16 10.49
C SER A 210 5.65 8.23 10.80
N LEU A 211 5.95 8.42 12.08
CA LEU A 211 7.23 7.99 12.64
C LEU A 211 7.36 6.46 12.53
N PRO A 212 8.57 5.91 12.71
CA PRO A 212 8.75 4.47 12.96
C PRO A 212 7.68 3.93 13.90
N LEU A 213 6.92 2.93 13.44
CA LEU A 213 6.07 2.12 14.30
C LEU A 213 6.99 1.30 15.19
N ALA A 214 6.64 1.16 16.47
CA ALA A 214 7.46 0.39 17.38
C ALA A 214 7.57 -1.06 16.87
N ASP A 215 8.79 -1.59 16.76
CA ASP A 215 8.96 -3.04 16.61
C ASP A 215 8.50 -3.67 17.93
N ALA A 216 7.69 -4.72 17.82
CA ALA A 216 7.12 -5.41 18.96
C ALA A 216 8.21 -6.20 19.72
N ASP A 217 8.96 -5.50 20.59
CA ASP A 217 9.67 -6.06 21.73
C ASP A 217 9.66 -5.02 22.87
N GLY A 218 8.61 -5.10 23.69
CA GLY A 218 8.40 -4.37 24.94
C GLY A 218 7.40 -5.11 25.81
#